data_AF-A0A2I0FUP0-F1
#
_entry.id   AF-A0A2I0FUP0-F1
#
_cell.length_a   1.000
_cell.length_b   1.000
_cell.length_c   1.000
_cell.angle_alpha   90.00
_cell.angle_beta   90.00
_cell.angle_gamma   90.00
#
_symmetry.space_group_name_H-M   'P 1'
#
loop_
_entity.id
_entity.type
_entity.pdbx_description
1 polymer ?
#
loop_
_entity_poly.entity_id
_entity_poly.type
_entity_poly.pdbx_seq_one_letter_code
_entity_poly.pdbx_strand_id
1 'polypeptide(L)' 'MRVDNSCDWVKPLYLTASDIQTLALVTRRDILIHNRNWQRHCQ' A
#
# COMPACT_ATOMS: atom_id res chain seq x y z
N MET A 1 28.13 4.02 -0.21
CA MET A 1 27.12 3.25 -0.97
C MET A 1 25.82 3.35 -0.18
N ARG A 2 24.81 4.08 -0.69
CA ARG A 2 23.53 4.21 0.01
C ARG A 2 22.76 2.93 -0.25
N VAL A 3 22.33 2.24 0.81
CA VAL A 3 21.40 1.12 0.68
C VAL A 3 20.04 1.75 0.46
N ASP A 4 19.45 1.54 -0.72
CA ASP A 4 18.05 1.91 -0.94
C ASP A 4 17.21 1.08 0.02
N ASN A 5 16.54 1.75 0.96
CA ASN A 5 15.58 1.08 1.80
C ASN A 5 14.30 0.86 0.95
N SER A 6 13.54 -0.20 1.24
CA SER A 6 12.29 -0.45 0.51
C SER A 6 11.28 0.70 0.64
N CYS A 7 11.34 1.47 1.71
CA CYS A 7 10.46 2.60 1.99
C CYS A 7 10.70 3.83 1.09
N ASP A 8 11.87 3.94 0.48
CA ASP A 8 12.23 5.04 -0.40
C ASP A 8 11.39 4.98 -1.68
N TRP A 9 11.18 3.77 -2.22
CA TRP A 9 10.47 3.52 -3.47
C TRP A 9 9.09 2.87 -3.31
N VAL A 10 8.78 2.20 -2.20
CA VAL A 10 7.42 1.72 -1.90
C VAL A 10 6.63 2.81 -1.17
N LYS A 11 5.39 3.07 -1.60
CA LYS A 11 4.47 4.03 -0.97
C LYS A 11 3.11 3.40 -0.67
N PRO A 12 2.32 3.98 0.25
CA PRO A 12 0.92 3.60 0.44
C PRO A 12 0.11 3.87 -0.82
N LEU A 13 -0.87 3.01 -1.07
CA LEU A 13 -1.85 3.17 -2.14
C LEU A 13 -3.10 3.83 -1.57
N TYR A 14 -3.43 5.01 -2.07
CA TYR A 14 -4.65 5.73 -1.70
C TYR A 14 -5.75 5.46 -2.73
N LEU A 15 -6.93 5.12 -2.24
CA LEU A 15 -8.10 4.79 -3.05
C LEU A 15 -9.21 5.80 -2.80
N THR A 16 -9.96 6.11 -3.85
CA THR A 16 -11.22 6.86 -3.73
C THR A 16 -12.38 5.92 -3.37
N ALA A 17 -13.51 6.49 -2.98
CA ALA A 17 -14.72 5.70 -2.72
C ALA A 17 -15.24 4.97 -3.97
N SER A 18 -14.97 5.51 -5.18
CA SER A 18 -15.32 4.85 -6.44
C SER A 18 -14.44 3.61 -6.67
N ASP A 19 -13.14 3.71 -6.44
CA ASP A 19 -12.21 2.58 -6.59
C ASP A 19 -12.59 1.41 -5.66
N ILE A 20 -13.00 1.71 -4.43
CA ILE A 20 -13.44 0.70 -3.46
C ILE A 20 -14.70 -0.04 -3.94
N GLN A 21 -15.56 0.59 -4.74
CA GLN A 21 -16.76 -0.06 -5.26
C GLN A 21 -16.46 -0.91 -6.50
N THR A 22 -15.52 -0.46 -7.34
CA THR A 22 -15.18 -1.11 -8.61
C THR A 22 -14.17 -2.25 -8.44
N LEU A 23 -13.27 -2.17 -7.45
CA LEU A 23 -12.23 -3.17 -7.23
C LEU A 23 -12.79 -4.47 -6.65
N ALA A 24 -12.24 -5.59 -7.15
CA ALA A 24 -12.51 -6.90 -6.58
C ALA A 24 -12.16 -6.95 -5.08
N LEU A 25 -12.90 -7.76 -4.32
CA LEU A 25 -12.71 -7.87 -2.86
C LEU A 25 -11.28 -8.26 -2.48
N VAL A 26 -10.68 -9.18 -3.23
CA VAL A 26 -9.30 -9.65 -3.01
C VAL A 26 -8.32 -8.49 -3.15
N THR A 27 -8.39 -7.74 -4.25
CA THR A 27 -7.50 -6.59 -4.51
C THR A 27 -7.61 -5.53 -3.41
N ARG A 28 -8.82 -5.22 -2.94
CA ARG A 28 -9.01 -4.27 -1.83
C ARG A 28 -8.36 -4.76 -0.54
N ARG A 29 -8.46 -6.06 -0.25
CA ARG A 29 -7.85 -6.68 0.93
C ARG A 29 -6.32 -6.65 0.85
N ASP A 30 -5.77 -6.91 -0.32
CA ASP A 30 -4.31 -6.90 -0.55
C ASP A 30 -3.74 -5.49 -0.41
N ILE A 31 -4.43 -4.48 -0.97
CA ILE A 31 -4.06 -3.06 -0.78
C ILE A 31 -4.07 -2.68 0.70
N LEU A 32 -5.08 -3.13 1.45
CA LEU A 32 -5.17 -2.85 2.88
C LEU A 32 -4.03 -3.53 3.68
N ILE A 33 -3.62 -4.74 3.30
CA ILE A 33 -2.47 -5.44 3.91
C ILE A 33 -1.17 -4.71 3.57
N HIS A 34 -0.97 -4.35 2.29
CA HIS A 34 0.17 -3.57 1.82
C HIS A 34 0.36 -2.27 2.59
N ASN A 35 -0.70 -1.45 2.69
CA ASN A 35 -0.64 -0.17 3.40
C ASN A 35 -0.31 -0.33 4.89
N ARG A 36 -0.86 -1.37 5.54
CA ARG A 36 -0.55 -1.68 6.94
C ARG A 36 0.89 -2.15 7.13
N ASN A 37 1.41 -2.95 6.20
CA ASN A 37 2.81 -3.38 6.24
C ASN A 37 3.74 -2.18 6.05
N TRP A 38 3.45 -1.32 5.08
CA TRP A 38 4.21 -0.09 4.89
C TRP A 38 4.20 0.76 6.17
N GLN A 39 3.04 0.97 6.79
CA GLN A 39 2.93 1.74 8.03
C GLN A 39 3.76 1.14 9.19
N ARG A 40 3.87 -0.19 9.30
CA ARG A 40 4.65 -0.83 10.37
C ARG A 40 6.15 -0.80 10.14
N HIS A 41 6.58 -0.80 8.89
CA HIS A 41 7.99 -0.96 8.51
C HIS A 41 8.66 0.34 8.07
N CYS A 42 7.89 1.33 7.63
CA CYS A 42 8.37 2.51 6.93
C CYS A 42 7.91 3.84 7.54
N GLN A 43 7.11 3.81 8.60
CA GLN A 43 6.69 4.97 9.39
C GLN A 43 7.15 4.77 10.84
#